data_AF-A0A2V8ETL9-F1
#
_entry.id   AF-A0A2V8ETL9-F1
#
_cell.length_a   1.000
_cell.length_b   1.000
_cell.length_c   1.000
_cell.angle_alpha   90.00
_cell.angle_beta   90.00
_cell.angle_gamma   90.00
#
_symmetry.space_group_name_H-M   'P 1'
#
loop_
_entity.id
_entity.type
_entity.pdbx_description
1 polymer ?
#
loop_
_entity_poly.entity_id
_entity_poly.type
_entity_poly.pdbx_seq_one_letter_code
_entity_poly.pdbx_strand_id
1 'polypeptide(L)'
;GLGFRTDLMIALLPFIVVVAFVAPAEALSVRAAAIAAFLAAFVAAAAPILGVYSRGNNIGPVALLGLTAPFDAALRIEPSLYEYGAHYNDSFVFSIVNSYAVRVEGKTHGVQLASPEHASASMAYLAELMRTLPADFVTRALAACRTTARYFLDSSLETPAWLRSRTLATMFWMRGAVSSRLAPLAIPALIAATIGAGLAAPRAAWLIVVLLAAFAGGSAIQFNERHFFYLQFLPWWAFGFLLQATLEEPAATRRAAAAHWKHAALFVGVVTIATAAAVFVSREYQQRSAAALFARYEGAPRERLAVEPIAREPDRVRLAAASWNAALPADAPRVATRVVAVQFDDRGCTVDALPLTIRYEATLPELDFSETLSVPLAQAGSAPTMLFFATFDRPDDATRFRGVEVAKAHARCVAAISAVQGLDRTPLLLTTMLPADWRSRPLYQRLR
;
A
#
# COMPACT_ATOMS: atom_id res chain seq x y z
N GLY A 1 3.37 14.92 21.12
CA GLY A 1 3.67 14.01 19.98
C GLY A 1 2.40 13.48 19.35
N LEU A 2 1.72 12.52 20.00
CA LEU A 2 0.61 11.77 19.40
C LEU A 2 -0.54 12.65 18.87
N GLY A 3 -0.87 13.74 19.55
CA GLY A 3 -1.89 14.69 19.09
C GLY A 3 -1.56 15.45 17.80
N PHE A 4 -0.30 15.41 17.36
CA PHE A 4 0.14 16.01 16.09
C PHE A 4 0.29 14.95 14.99
N ARG A 5 0.87 13.79 15.32
CA ARG A 5 1.05 12.67 14.37
C ARG A 5 0.80 11.31 15.02
N THR A 6 -0.09 10.55 14.41
CA THR A 6 -0.41 9.16 14.75
C THR A 6 0.75 8.21 14.49
N ASP A 7 1.63 8.52 13.52
CA ASP A 7 2.78 7.69 13.17
C ASP A 7 3.72 7.43 14.35
N LEU A 8 3.70 8.25 15.40
CA LEU A 8 4.47 8.03 16.61
C LEU A 8 4.08 6.74 17.35
N MET A 9 2.88 6.20 17.11
CA MET A 9 2.48 4.89 17.64
C MET A 9 3.35 3.75 17.11
N ILE A 10 3.97 3.92 15.93
CA ILE A 10 4.91 2.94 15.36
C ILE A 10 6.10 2.71 16.30
N ALA A 11 6.48 3.70 17.13
CA ALA A 11 7.61 3.57 18.06
C ALA A 11 7.33 2.67 19.28
N LEU A 12 6.06 2.36 19.58
CA LEU A 12 5.69 1.57 20.77
C LEU A 12 6.21 0.14 20.68
N LEU A 13 5.91 -0.56 19.58
CA LEU A 13 6.31 -1.95 19.37
C LEU A 13 7.83 -2.15 19.33
N PRO A 14 8.64 -1.40 18.54
CA PRO A 14 10.08 -1.56 18.54
C PRO A 14 10.70 -1.25 19.89
N PHE A 15 10.17 -0.27 20.65
CA PHE A 15 10.65 -0.03 22.01
C PHE A 15 10.46 -1.26 22.91
N ILE A 16 9.24 -1.83 22.91
CA ILE A 16 8.94 -3.04 23.70
C ILE A 16 9.83 -4.21 23.28
N VAL A 17 9.95 -4.47 21.97
CA VAL A 17 10.77 -5.56 21.43
C VAL A 17 12.26 -5.38 21.80
N VAL A 18 12.77 -4.16 21.70
CA VAL A 18 14.16 -3.85 22.03
C VAL A 18 14.43 -4.06 23.51
N VAL A 19 13.58 -3.54 24.41
CA VAL A 19 13.76 -3.73 25.86
C VAL A 19 13.59 -5.19 26.26
N ALA A 20 12.61 -5.88 25.68
CA ALA A 20 12.31 -7.27 26.01
C ALA A 20 13.39 -8.25 25.55
N PHE A 21 13.98 -8.05 24.37
CA PHE A 21 14.83 -9.08 23.74
C PHE A 21 16.24 -8.61 23.37
N VAL A 22 16.45 -7.33 23.10
CA VAL A 22 17.72 -6.81 22.53
C VAL A 22 18.60 -6.13 23.59
N ALA A 23 17.99 -5.50 24.59
CA ALA A 23 18.70 -4.78 25.65
C ALA A 23 19.70 -5.66 26.41
N PRO A 24 20.71 -5.08 27.09
CA PRO A 24 21.68 -5.80 27.92
C PRO A 24 21.02 -6.76 28.92
N ALA A 25 21.76 -7.78 29.35
CA ALA A 25 21.24 -8.87 30.19
C ALA A 25 20.88 -8.40 31.60
N GLU A 26 19.73 -7.76 31.72
CA GLU A 26 19.07 -7.39 32.97
C GLU A 26 18.09 -8.48 33.41
N ALA A 27 17.79 -8.52 34.71
CA ALA A 27 16.74 -9.37 35.26
C ALA A 27 15.40 -9.12 34.56
N LEU A 28 14.60 -10.18 34.37
CA LEU A 28 13.29 -10.09 33.70
C LEU A 28 12.36 -9.07 34.38
N SER A 29 12.44 -8.96 35.71
CA SER A 29 11.69 -7.98 36.50
C SER A 29 12.05 -6.54 36.12
N VAL A 30 13.32 -6.24 35.87
CA VAL A 30 13.79 -4.91 35.46
C VAL A 30 13.28 -4.58 34.06
N ARG A 31 13.36 -5.52 33.11
CA ARG A 31 12.81 -5.34 31.76
C ARG A 31 11.30 -5.09 31.79
N ALA A 32 10.57 -5.89 32.56
CA ALA A 32 9.13 -5.74 32.73
C ALA A 32 8.78 -4.39 33.38
N ALA A 33 9.51 -3.98 34.42
CA ALA A 33 9.33 -2.69 35.06
C ALA A 33 9.61 -1.52 34.10
N ALA A 34 10.65 -1.60 33.28
CA ALA A 34 10.97 -0.57 32.28
C ALA A 34 9.87 -0.45 31.20
N ILE A 35 9.37 -1.58 30.69
CA ILE A 35 8.25 -1.60 29.74
C ILE A 35 6.99 -1.03 30.39
N ALA A 36 6.66 -1.44 31.63
CA ALA A 36 5.50 -0.94 32.36
C ALA A 36 5.61 0.57 32.62
N ALA A 37 6.77 1.06 33.03
CA ALA A 37 7.02 2.48 33.25
C ALA A 37 6.87 3.28 31.94
N PHE A 38 7.41 2.78 30.82
CA PHE A 38 7.23 3.39 29.51
C PHE A 38 5.77 3.46 29.09
N LEU A 39 5.03 2.34 29.20
CA LEU A 39 3.61 2.29 28.84
C LEU A 39 2.77 3.20 29.73
N ALA A 40 3.04 3.24 31.03
CA ALA A 40 2.37 4.13 31.96
C ALA A 40 2.64 5.60 31.62
N ALA A 41 3.89 5.97 31.34
CA ALA A 41 4.27 7.32 30.93
C ALA A 41 3.63 7.71 29.59
N PHE A 42 3.61 6.80 28.62
CA PHE A 42 2.95 7.01 27.33
C PHE A 42 1.46 7.24 27.52
N VAL A 43 0.76 6.36 28.25
CA VAL A 43 -0.69 6.48 28.49
C VAL A 43 -0.99 7.77 29.25
N ALA A 44 -0.23 8.10 30.30
CA ALA A 44 -0.43 9.33 31.06
C ALA A 44 -0.27 10.58 30.17
N ALA A 45 0.78 10.64 29.35
CA ALA A 45 1.02 11.77 28.45
C ALA A 45 0.06 11.83 27.26
N ALA A 46 -0.41 10.68 26.77
CA ALA A 46 -1.29 10.56 25.60
C ALA A 46 -2.78 10.55 25.96
N ALA A 47 -3.15 10.43 27.24
CA ALA A 47 -4.53 10.27 27.70
C ALA A 47 -5.54 11.25 27.07
N PRO A 48 -5.26 12.56 26.95
CA PRO A 48 -6.21 13.48 26.32
C PRO A 48 -6.52 13.12 24.86
N ILE A 49 -5.51 12.68 24.11
CA ILE A 49 -5.65 12.31 22.69
C ILE A 49 -6.27 10.92 22.55
N LEU A 50 -5.90 9.98 23.42
CA LEU A 50 -6.53 8.65 23.46
C LEU A 50 -8.05 8.76 23.73
N GLY A 51 -8.47 9.66 24.62
CA GLY A 51 -9.88 9.95 24.88
C GLY A 51 -10.60 10.62 23.70
N VAL A 52 -9.88 11.33 22.83
CA VAL A 52 -10.44 11.79 21.55
C VAL A 52 -10.61 10.61 20.60
N TYR A 53 -9.60 9.76 20.45
CA TYR A 53 -9.63 8.63 19.53
C TYR A 53 -10.65 7.55 19.90
N SER A 54 -10.98 7.39 21.19
CA SER A 54 -12.05 6.50 21.63
C SER A 54 -13.44 6.97 21.19
N ARG A 55 -13.61 8.27 20.89
CA ARG A 55 -14.85 8.83 20.33
C ARG A 55 -14.86 8.83 18.80
N GLY A 56 -13.80 8.32 18.18
CA GLY A 56 -13.66 8.28 16.73
C GLY A 56 -12.29 8.70 16.25
N ASN A 57 -11.79 8.08 15.18
CA ASN A 57 -10.50 8.38 14.59
C ASN A 57 -10.47 7.98 13.11
N ASN A 58 -9.39 8.38 12.43
CA ASN A 58 -9.16 8.10 11.01
C ASN A 58 -7.94 7.21 10.77
N ILE A 59 -7.49 6.41 11.75
CA ILE A 59 -6.27 5.59 11.59
C ILE A 59 -6.44 4.54 10.48
N GLY A 60 -7.51 3.76 10.53
CA GLY A 60 -7.82 2.73 9.51
C GLY A 60 -7.99 3.29 8.10
N PRO A 61 -8.84 4.30 7.87
CA PRO A 61 -9.04 4.91 6.56
C PRO A 61 -7.75 5.50 5.99
N VAL A 62 -6.94 6.14 6.84
CA VAL A 62 -5.66 6.73 6.44
C VAL A 62 -4.62 5.66 6.08
N ALA A 63 -4.65 4.49 6.73
CA ALA A 63 -3.86 3.33 6.31
C ALA A 63 -4.34 2.75 4.95
N LEU A 64 -5.65 2.69 4.72
CA LEU A 64 -6.22 2.24 3.44
C LEU A 64 -5.85 3.18 2.29
N LEU A 65 -5.85 4.49 2.53
CA LEU A 65 -5.41 5.48 1.54
C LEU A 65 -3.98 5.23 1.07
N GLY A 66 -3.08 4.83 1.97
CA GLY A 66 -1.70 4.55 1.62
C GLY A 66 -1.45 3.21 0.92
N LEU A 67 -2.51 2.41 0.71
CA LEU A 67 -2.50 1.25 -0.19
C LEU A 67 -2.80 1.62 -1.65
N THR A 68 -3.27 2.83 -1.94
CA THR A 68 -3.63 3.24 -3.31
C THR A 68 -2.39 3.43 -4.21
N ALA A 69 -2.62 3.35 -5.53
CA ALA A 69 -1.58 3.32 -6.56
C ALA A 69 -0.49 4.42 -6.49
N PRO A 70 -0.77 5.68 -6.07
CA PRO A 70 0.28 6.71 -5.96
C PRO A 70 1.43 6.32 -5.02
N PHE A 71 1.16 5.51 -3.98
CA PHE A 71 2.18 5.04 -3.04
C PHE A 71 3.00 3.87 -3.59
N ASP A 72 2.42 3.08 -4.50
CA ASP A 72 3.07 1.92 -5.11
C ASP A 72 4.22 2.34 -6.03
N ALA A 73 4.01 3.42 -6.80
CA ALA A 73 5.04 4.03 -7.61
C ALA A 73 6.22 4.52 -6.76
N ALA A 74 5.94 5.20 -5.65
CA ALA A 74 6.97 5.70 -4.73
C ALA A 74 7.73 4.54 -4.06
N LEU A 75 7.05 3.44 -3.74
CA LEU A 75 7.67 2.22 -3.21
C LEU A 75 8.49 1.43 -4.25
N ARG A 76 8.32 1.73 -5.55
CA ARG A 76 8.93 0.98 -6.67
C ARG A 76 8.50 -0.49 -6.69
N ILE A 77 7.21 -0.72 -6.47
CA ILE A 77 6.59 -2.04 -6.57
C ILE A 77 5.87 -2.20 -7.90
N GLU A 78 5.85 -3.43 -8.39
CA GLU A 78 5.06 -3.84 -9.53
C GLU A 78 3.67 -4.28 -9.04
N PRO A 79 2.58 -3.74 -9.60
CA PRO A 79 1.22 -4.11 -9.21
C PRO A 79 0.90 -5.55 -9.61
N SER A 80 -0.12 -6.13 -8.97
CA SER A 80 -0.67 -7.43 -9.35
C SER A 80 -1.82 -7.26 -10.36
N LEU A 81 -2.63 -8.30 -10.55
CA LEU A 81 -3.82 -8.28 -11.39
C LEU A 81 -5.01 -7.51 -10.76
N TYR A 82 -4.79 -6.82 -9.66
CA TYR A 82 -5.78 -6.03 -8.95
C TYR A 82 -5.16 -4.77 -8.36
N GLU A 83 -6.02 -3.82 -8.03
CA GLU A 83 -5.66 -2.57 -7.38
C GLU A 83 -6.56 -2.29 -6.17
N TYR A 84 -6.01 -1.63 -5.16
CA TYR A 84 -6.76 -1.16 -3.99
C TYR A 84 -7.51 0.15 -4.25
N GLY A 85 -7.14 0.87 -5.32
CA GLY A 85 -7.70 2.14 -5.77
C GLY A 85 -6.66 2.97 -6.51
N ALA A 86 -7.05 3.67 -7.59
CA ALA A 86 -6.11 4.42 -8.42
C ALA A 86 -5.64 5.76 -7.82
N HIS A 87 -6.39 6.34 -6.89
CA HIS A 87 -6.18 7.71 -6.43
C HIS A 87 -6.20 7.84 -4.90
N TYR A 88 -5.38 8.77 -4.39
CA TYR A 88 -5.42 9.18 -2.99
C TYR A 88 -6.63 10.09 -2.76
N ASN A 89 -7.77 9.50 -2.42
CA ASN A 89 -9.05 10.19 -2.26
C ASN A 89 -9.81 9.68 -1.01
N ASP A 90 -9.98 10.55 -0.02
CA ASP A 90 -10.67 10.25 1.24
C ASP A 90 -12.13 9.81 1.03
N SER A 91 -12.85 10.44 0.10
CA SER A 91 -14.25 10.11 -0.20
C SER A 91 -14.38 8.74 -0.86
N PHE A 92 -13.40 8.33 -1.66
CA PHE A 92 -13.36 7.00 -2.26
C PHE A 92 -13.15 5.92 -1.19
N VAL A 93 -12.15 6.09 -0.32
CA VAL A 93 -11.91 5.16 0.80
C VAL A 93 -13.09 5.14 1.78
N PHE A 94 -13.69 6.30 2.07
CA PHE A 94 -14.93 6.37 2.85
C PHE A 94 -16.05 5.53 2.22
N SER A 95 -16.16 5.53 0.89
CA SER A 95 -17.17 4.76 0.16
C SER A 95 -16.89 3.25 0.22
N ILE A 96 -15.62 2.84 0.12
CA ILE A 96 -15.20 1.45 0.35
C ILE A 96 -15.55 0.99 1.78
N VAL A 97 -15.22 1.78 2.79
CA VAL A 97 -15.48 1.44 4.19
C VAL A 97 -16.99 1.37 4.47
N ASN A 98 -17.78 2.31 3.96
CA ASN A 98 -19.24 2.26 4.09
C ASN A 98 -19.85 1.07 3.37
N SER A 99 -19.36 0.76 2.17
CA SER A 99 -19.75 -0.45 1.44
C SER A 99 -19.52 -1.68 2.30
N TYR A 100 -18.32 -1.84 2.85
CA TYR A 100 -17.97 -2.96 3.72
C TYR A 100 -18.86 -3.02 4.97
N ALA A 101 -19.05 -1.90 5.67
CA ALA A 101 -19.86 -1.83 6.87
C ALA A 101 -21.32 -2.27 6.61
N VAL A 102 -21.92 -1.83 5.50
CA VAL A 102 -23.29 -2.22 5.15
C VAL A 102 -23.36 -3.68 4.74
N ARG A 103 -22.52 -4.07 3.79
CA ARG A 103 -22.58 -5.37 3.11
C ARG A 103 -22.13 -6.55 3.97
N VAL A 104 -21.09 -6.34 4.76
CA VAL A 104 -20.39 -7.41 5.50
C VAL A 104 -20.71 -7.36 6.98
N GLU A 105 -20.72 -6.16 7.58
CA GLU A 105 -21.04 -5.99 9.00
C GLU A 105 -22.54 -5.79 9.28
N GLY A 106 -23.37 -5.68 8.24
CA GLY A 106 -24.83 -5.56 8.37
C GLY A 106 -25.30 -4.22 8.93
N LYS A 107 -24.52 -3.14 8.77
CA LYS A 107 -24.96 -1.79 9.16
C LYS A 107 -26.06 -1.30 8.22
N THR A 108 -27.16 -0.74 8.74
CA THR A 108 -28.33 -0.39 7.93
C THR A 108 -28.15 0.89 7.10
N HIS A 109 -27.52 1.93 7.66
CA HIS A 109 -27.40 3.25 7.03
C HIS A 109 -25.96 3.68 6.72
N GLY A 110 -25.02 2.73 6.75
CA GLY A 110 -23.58 3.04 6.72
C GLY A 110 -23.09 3.64 8.04
N VAL A 111 -21.93 4.28 7.98
CA VAL A 111 -21.20 4.80 9.14
C VAL A 111 -20.75 6.24 8.88
N GLN A 112 -20.67 7.06 9.93
CA GLN A 112 -20.26 8.46 9.82
C GLN A 112 -18.73 8.57 9.81
N LEU A 113 -18.20 9.45 8.94
CA LEU A 113 -16.76 9.67 8.85
C LEU A 113 -16.21 10.05 10.23
N ALA A 114 -15.05 9.49 10.58
CA ALA A 114 -14.39 9.67 11.86
C ALA A 114 -15.20 9.24 13.10
N SER A 115 -16.29 8.48 12.96
CA SER A 115 -17.00 7.89 14.11
C SER A 115 -16.30 6.62 14.63
N PRO A 116 -16.60 6.14 15.85
CA PRO A 116 -16.08 4.86 16.35
C PRO A 116 -16.43 3.68 15.44
N GLU A 117 -17.64 3.66 14.88
CA GLU A 117 -18.10 2.62 13.98
C GLU A 117 -17.34 2.63 12.66
N HIS A 118 -17.06 3.82 12.11
CA HIS A 118 -16.23 3.95 10.91
C HIS A 118 -14.77 3.54 11.16
N ALA A 119 -14.20 3.92 12.31
CA ALA A 119 -12.87 3.46 12.72
C ALA A 119 -12.83 1.93 12.87
N SER A 120 -13.85 1.32 13.46
CA SER A 120 -13.97 -0.14 13.60
C SER A 120 -14.08 -0.83 12.23
N ALA A 121 -15.00 -0.38 11.38
CA ALA A 121 -15.25 -0.97 10.06
C ALA A 121 -14.02 -0.85 9.13
N SER A 122 -13.32 0.28 9.17
CA SER A 122 -12.09 0.47 8.38
C SER A 122 -10.94 -0.43 8.87
N MET A 123 -10.78 -0.62 10.18
CA MET A 123 -9.80 -1.56 10.72
C MET A 123 -10.17 -3.03 10.41
N ALA A 124 -11.46 -3.37 10.45
CA ALA A 124 -11.95 -4.69 10.05
C ALA A 124 -11.69 -4.96 8.56
N TYR A 125 -11.95 -3.99 7.69
CA TYR A 125 -11.64 -4.08 6.26
C TYR A 125 -10.13 -4.21 6.01
N LEU A 126 -9.31 -3.39 6.68
CA LEU A 126 -7.84 -3.51 6.60
C LEU A 126 -7.34 -4.88 7.07
N ALA A 127 -7.91 -5.43 8.14
CA ALA A 127 -7.59 -6.77 8.61
C ALA A 127 -7.98 -7.86 7.59
N GLU A 128 -9.09 -7.68 6.88
CA GLU A 128 -9.49 -8.58 5.79
C GLU A 128 -8.53 -8.52 4.60
N LEU A 129 -8.06 -7.32 4.24
CA LEU A 129 -6.99 -7.15 3.24
C LEU A 129 -5.71 -7.87 3.68
N MET A 130 -5.24 -7.67 4.91
CA MET A 130 -4.04 -8.34 5.43
C MET A 130 -4.20 -9.87 5.51
N ARG A 131 -5.39 -10.36 5.84
CA ARG A 131 -5.69 -11.80 5.90
C ARG A 131 -5.78 -12.43 4.52
N THR A 132 -6.25 -11.69 3.51
CA THR A 132 -6.43 -12.23 2.16
C THR A 132 -5.18 -12.03 1.31
N LEU A 133 -4.44 -10.93 1.52
CA LEU A 133 -3.33 -10.48 0.69
C LEU A 133 -2.05 -10.17 1.53
N PRO A 134 -1.56 -11.09 2.39
CA PRO A 134 -0.43 -10.81 3.28
C PRO A 134 0.91 -10.56 2.57
N ALA A 135 1.13 -11.16 1.40
CA ALA A 135 2.37 -11.00 0.63
C ALA A 135 2.55 -9.57 0.12
N ASP A 136 1.46 -8.85 -0.14
CA ASP A 136 1.52 -7.45 -0.52
C ASP A 136 2.05 -6.60 0.62
N PHE A 137 1.53 -6.77 1.84
CA PHE A 137 2.01 -6.04 3.02
C PHE A 137 3.49 -6.35 3.31
N VAL A 138 3.91 -7.62 3.20
CA VAL A 138 5.33 -8.01 3.32
C VAL A 138 6.17 -7.35 2.23
N THR A 139 5.72 -7.39 0.98
CA THR A 139 6.43 -6.81 -0.16
C THR A 139 6.56 -5.29 -0.01
N ARG A 140 5.49 -4.59 0.38
CA ARG A 140 5.51 -3.15 0.64
C ARG A 140 6.46 -2.78 1.77
N ALA A 141 6.46 -3.52 2.88
CA ALA A 141 7.39 -3.29 3.99
C ALA A 141 8.86 -3.45 3.57
N LEU A 142 9.18 -4.50 2.81
CA LEU A 142 10.52 -4.72 2.26
C LEU A 142 10.90 -3.64 1.23
N ALA A 143 9.95 -3.24 0.38
CA ALA A 143 10.13 -2.16 -0.58
C ALA A 143 10.43 -0.83 0.13
N ALA A 144 9.71 -0.52 1.21
CA ALA A 144 9.95 0.67 2.00
C ALA A 144 11.34 0.67 2.63
N CYS A 145 11.76 -0.45 3.27
CA CYS A 145 13.14 -0.59 3.78
C CYS A 145 14.21 -0.35 2.71
N ARG A 146 14.04 -0.91 1.50
CA ARG A 146 14.96 -0.73 0.36
C ARG A 146 14.93 0.69 -0.18
N THR A 147 13.74 1.28 -0.31
CA THR A 147 13.58 2.57 -0.97
C THR A 147 13.95 3.73 -0.04
N THR A 148 13.57 3.71 1.23
CA THR A 148 13.91 4.78 2.19
C THR A 148 15.41 5.05 2.28
N ALA A 149 16.25 4.01 2.30
CA ALA A 149 17.70 4.17 2.36
C ALA A 149 18.30 4.85 1.10
N ARG A 150 17.60 4.81 -0.04
CA ARG A 150 18.03 5.42 -1.30
C ARG A 150 17.30 6.72 -1.63
N TYR A 151 16.08 6.89 -1.13
CA TYR A 151 15.13 7.92 -1.55
C TYR A 151 15.71 9.34 -1.46
N PHE A 152 16.41 9.67 -0.37
CA PHE A 152 17.02 10.99 -0.17
C PHE A 152 18.31 11.21 -0.98
N LEU A 153 18.80 10.14 -1.62
CA LEU A 153 19.98 10.18 -2.46
C LEU A 153 19.66 10.18 -3.94
N ASP A 154 18.47 9.71 -4.37
CA ASP A 154 18.09 9.63 -5.78
C ASP A 154 16.75 10.32 -6.13
N SER A 155 15.83 10.49 -5.19
CA SER A 155 14.47 10.97 -5.46
C SER A 155 14.21 12.36 -4.86
N SER A 156 14.62 12.62 -3.62
CA SER A 156 14.49 13.95 -2.96
C SER A 156 15.70 14.87 -3.27
N LEU A 157 15.96 15.05 -4.56
CA LEU A 157 17.09 15.86 -5.06
C LEU A 157 16.66 17.20 -5.68
N GLU A 158 15.37 17.41 -5.88
CA GLU A 158 14.86 18.58 -6.59
C GLU A 158 15.19 19.89 -5.88
N THR A 159 15.50 20.90 -6.69
CA THR A 159 15.66 22.27 -6.23
C THR A 159 14.27 22.85 -5.94
N PRO A 160 14.01 23.42 -4.75
CA PRO A 160 12.71 24.00 -4.47
C PRO A 160 12.32 25.07 -5.50
N ALA A 161 11.10 25.01 -6.04
CA ALA A 161 10.65 25.88 -7.13
C ALA A 161 10.66 27.38 -6.78
N TRP A 162 10.57 27.72 -5.49
CA TRP A 162 10.64 29.10 -4.99
C TRP A 162 12.07 29.65 -4.90
N LEU A 163 13.10 28.82 -5.08
CA LEU A 163 14.49 29.20 -4.95
C LEU A 163 14.97 29.99 -6.19
N ARG A 164 15.16 31.31 -6.03
CA ARG A 164 15.61 32.20 -7.11
C ARG A 164 17.14 32.43 -7.16
N SER A 165 17.86 32.05 -6.11
CA SER A 165 19.31 32.28 -6.01
C SER A 165 20.09 31.27 -6.85
N ARG A 166 20.92 31.79 -7.78
CA ARG A 166 21.82 30.94 -8.60
C ARG A 166 22.79 30.15 -7.74
N THR A 167 23.37 30.75 -6.71
CA THR A 167 24.32 30.08 -5.82
C THR A 167 23.68 28.88 -5.12
N LEU A 168 22.48 29.07 -4.57
CA LEU A 168 21.77 27.98 -3.90
C LEU A 168 21.31 26.92 -4.91
N ALA A 169 20.85 27.31 -6.10
CA ALA A 169 20.53 26.36 -7.17
C ALA A 169 21.74 25.51 -7.58
N THR A 170 22.93 26.11 -7.69
CA THR A 170 24.18 25.36 -7.93
C THR A 170 24.50 24.42 -6.77
N MET A 171 24.31 24.83 -5.52
CA MET A 171 24.49 23.95 -4.35
C MET A 171 23.53 22.75 -4.39
N PHE A 172 22.26 22.95 -4.71
CA PHE A 172 21.28 21.86 -4.87
C PHE A 172 21.66 20.93 -6.04
N TRP A 173 22.13 21.49 -7.15
CA TRP A 173 22.61 20.70 -8.29
C TRP A 173 23.84 19.86 -7.92
N MET A 174 24.84 20.45 -7.24
CA MET A 174 26.02 19.72 -6.77
C MET A 174 25.63 18.62 -5.78
N ARG A 175 24.74 18.93 -4.82
CA ARG A 175 24.17 17.95 -3.89
C ARG A 175 23.54 16.80 -4.66
N GLY A 176 22.67 17.09 -5.63
CA GLY A 176 22.01 16.08 -6.46
C GLY A 176 22.99 15.22 -7.25
N ALA A 177 24.02 15.83 -7.83
CA ALA A 177 25.05 15.14 -8.59
C ALA A 177 25.91 14.20 -7.71
N VAL A 178 26.24 14.61 -6.48
CA VAL A 178 26.98 13.76 -5.54
C VAL A 178 26.08 12.65 -4.99
N SER A 179 24.91 13.00 -4.48
CA SER A 179 23.97 12.07 -3.87
C SER A 179 23.54 10.97 -4.84
N SER A 180 23.23 11.31 -6.10
CA SER A 180 22.81 10.30 -7.10
C SER A 180 23.88 9.25 -7.39
N ARG A 181 25.17 9.62 -7.30
CA ARG A 181 26.30 8.67 -7.42
C ARG A 181 26.46 7.78 -6.20
N LEU A 182 26.07 8.25 -5.02
CA LEU A 182 26.09 7.47 -3.77
C LEU A 182 24.86 6.58 -3.61
N ALA A 183 23.75 6.90 -4.27
CA ALA A 183 22.49 6.17 -4.12
C ALA A 183 22.59 4.65 -4.35
N PRO A 184 23.32 4.14 -5.37
CA PRO A 184 23.52 2.70 -5.54
C PRO A 184 24.26 2.02 -4.38
N LEU A 185 25.09 2.78 -3.66
CA LEU A 185 25.91 2.28 -2.54
C LEU A 185 25.18 2.27 -1.21
N ALA A 186 24.04 2.95 -1.08
CA ALA A 186 23.36 3.10 0.20
C ALA A 186 22.90 1.77 0.82
N ILE A 187 22.35 0.85 0.02
CA ILE A 187 21.91 -0.47 0.51
C ILE A 187 23.11 -1.36 0.87
N PRO A 188 24.12 -1.55 -0.01
CA PRO A 188 25.34 -2.25 0.37
C PRO A 188 26.00 -1.67 1.64
N ALA A 189 26.07 -0.33 1.75
CA ALA A 189 26.63 0.33 2.92
C ALA A 189 25.82 0.06 4.19
N LEU A 190 24.49 0.10 4.12
CA LEU A 190 23.64 -0.21 5.26
C LEU A 190 23.78 -1.67 5.72
N ILE A 191 23.85 -2.62 4.77
CA ILE A 191 24.10 -4.03 5.07
C ILE A 191 25.48 -4.21 5.72
N ALA A 192 26.53 -3.65 5.12
CA ALA A 192 27.89 -3.74 5.64
C ALA A 192 28.03 -3.08 7.02
N ALA A 193 27.42 -1.91 7.23
CA ALA A 193 27.40 -1.23 8.53
C ALA A 193 26.66 -2.06 9.58
N THR A 194 25.53 -2.69 9.22
CA THR A 194 24.78 -3.56 10.14
C THR A 194 25.59 -4.80 10.54
N ILE A 195 26.26 -5.45 9.58
CA ILE A 195 27.14 -6.59 9.84
C ILE A 195 28.34 -6.16 10.68
N GLY A 196 28.99 -5.05 10.33
CA GLY A 196 30.12 -4.48 11.08
C GLY A 196 29.75 -4.15 12.53
N ALA A 197 28.60 -3.51 12.74
CA ALA A 197 28.06 -3.27 14.07
C ALA A 197 27.79 -4.58 14.81
N GLY A 198 27.31 -5.62 14.14
CA GLY A 198 27.11 -6.96 14.71
C GLY A 198 28.41 -7.68 15.08
N LEU A 199 29.49 -7.46 14.34
CA LEU A 199 30.83 -7.98 14.65
C LEU A 199 31.42 -7.30 15.90
N ALA A 200 31.11 -6.02 16.14
CA ALA A 200 31.52 -5.33 17.35
C ALA A 200 30.59 -5.65 18.55
N ALA A 201 29.29 -5.69 18.30
CA ALA A 201 28.25 -5.92 19.28
C ALA A 201 27.02 -6.61 18.64
N PRO A 202 26.85 -7.94 18.79
CA PRO A 202 25.77 -8.68 18.12
C PRO A 202 24.34 -8.13 18.37
N ARG A 203 24.11 -7.54 19.55
CA ARG A 203 22.83 -6.90 19.90
C ARG A 203 22.56 -5.63 19.07
N ALA A 204 23.59 -4.90 18.67
CA ALA A 204 23.44 -3.68 17.87
C ALA A 204 22.87 -4.00 16.49
N ALA A 205 23.26 -5.12 15.87
CA ALA A 205 22.71 -5.56 14.59
C ALA A 205 21.20 -5.86 14.68
N TRP A 206 20.76 -6.53 15.76
CA TRP A 206 19.34 -6.75 16.03
C TRP A 206 18.58 -5.45 16.25
N LEU A 207 19.15 -4.52 17.02
CA LEU A 207 18.57 -3.20 17.21
C LEU A 207 18.36 -2.48 15.88
N ILE A 208 19.39 -2.45 15.02
CA ILE A 208 19.32 -1.81 13.70
C ILE A 208 18.21 -2.46 12.86
N VAL A 209 18.14 -3.79 12.79
CA VAL A 209 17.10 -4.48 12.00
C VAL A 209 15.69 -4.21 12.54
N VAL A 210 15.48 -4.25 13.85
CA VAL A 210 14.16 -3.96 14.45
C VAL A 210 13.74 -2.51 14.16
N LEU A 211 14.65 -1.55 14.30
CA LEU A 211 14.37 -0.14 14.00
C LEU A 211 14.11 0.08 12.50
N LEU A 212 14.88 -0.55 11.61
CA LEU A 212 14.65 -0.48 10.17
C LEU A 212 13.29 -1.07 9.80
N ALA A 213 12.98 -2.27 10.28
CA ALA A 213 11.70 -2.93 10.00
C ALA A 213 10.52 -2.10 10.54
N ALA A 214 10.64 -1.53 11.74
CA ALA A 214 9.56 -0.74 12.33
C ALA A 214 9.37 0.62 11.64
N PHE A 215 10.43 1.41 11.49
CA PHE A 215 10.30 2.78 10.99
C PHE A 215 10.33 2.85 9.46
N ALA A 216 11.33 2.23 8.81
CA ALA A 216 11.38 2.21 7.36
C ALA A 216 10.30 1.27 6.80
N GLY A 217 10.18 0.05 7.33
CA GLY A 217 9.13 -0.89 6.91
C GLY A 217 7.72 -0.39 7.24
N GLY A 218 7.50 0.20 8.43
CA GLY A 218 6.20 0.79 8.80
C GLY A 218 5.79 1.98 7.95
N SER A 219 6.74 2.70 7.33
CA SER A 219 6.42 3.78 6.38
C SER A 219 5.70 3.28 5.13
N ALA A 220 5.71 1.98 4.85
CA ALA A 220 4.95 1.34 3.78
C ALA A 220 3.43 1.55 3.87
N ILE A 221 2.91 1.85 5.08
CA ILE A 221 1.48 2.13 5.29
C ILE A 221 1.06 3.39 4.51
N GLN A 222 1.92 4.40 4.43
CA GLN A 222 1.73 5.64 3.65
C GLN A 222 3.10 6.17 3.21
N PHE A 223 3.62 5.59 2.14
CA PHE A 223 4.97 5.88 1.68
C PHE A 223 5.06 7.23 0.96
N ASN A 224 5.09 8.31 1.73
CA ASN A 224 5.35 9.67 1.27
C ASN A 224 6.41 10.32 2.16
N GLU A 225 7.25 11.19 1.59
CA GLU A 225 8.40 11.83 2.26
C GLU A 225 8.05 12.41 3.64
N ARG A 226 6.86 13.01 3.80
CA ARG A 226 6.42 13.55 5.10
C ARG A 226 6.34 12.50 6.20
N HIS A 227 6.19 11.21 5.85
CA HIS A 227 6.10 10.11 6.81
C HIS A 227 7.44 9.50 7.21
N PHE A 228 8.50 9.71 6.44
CA PHE A 228 9.81 9.09 6.69
C PHE A 228 11.02 10.04 6.52
N PHE A 229 10.81 11.36 6.39
CA PHE A 229 11.90 12.35 6.25
C PHE A 229 12.97 12.26 7.35
N TYR A 230 12.59 11.86 8.58
CA TYR A 230 13.53 11.70 9.69
C TYR A 230 14.52 10.54 9.48
N LEU A 231 14.25 9.64 8.53
CA LEU A 231 15.14 8.55 8.14
C LEU A 231 16.19 8.96 7.09
N GLN A 232 16.20 10.22 6.64
CA GLN A 232 17.20 10.73 5.68
C GLN A 232 18.65 10.55 6.13
N PHE A 233 18.89 10.47 7.44
CA PHE A 233 20.22 10.32 8.03
C PHE A 233 20.75 8.88 7.95
N LEU A 234 19.88 7.91 7.68
CA LEU A 234 20.22 6.49 7.68
C LEU A 234 21.39 6.14 6.74
N PRO A 235 21.39 6.50 5.43
CA PRO A 235 22.52 6.20 4.56
C PRO A 235 23.80 6.93 5.00
N TRP A 236 23.68 8.16 5.52
CA TRP A 236 24.83 8.94 5.98
C TRP A 236 25.48 8.33 7.23
N TRP A 237 24.69 7.81 8.17
CA TRP A 237 25.20 7.05 9.30
C TRP A 237 25.90 5.77 8.87
N ALA A 238 25.36 5.05 7.88
CA ALA A 238 26.02 3.86 7.34
C ALA A 238 27.37 4.20 6.71
N PHE A 239 27.44 5.24 5.86
CA PHE A 239 28.70 5.70 5.26
C PHE A 239 29.70 6.18 6.31
N GLY A 240 29.25 6.98 7.29
CA GLY A 240 30.10 7.48 8.36
C GLY A 240 30.66 6.36 9.24
N PHE A 241 29.82 5.38 9.60
CA PHE A 241 30.24 4.21 10.37
C PHE A 241 31.31 3.40 9.63
N LEU A 242 31.11 3.13 8.33
CA LEU A 242 32.08 2.40 7.53
C LEU A 242 33.40 3.19 7.37
N LEU A 243 33.31 4.49 7.15
CA LEU A 243 34.50 5.36 7.08
C LEU A 243 35.27 5.34 8.41
N GLN A 244 34.57 5.49 9.54
CA GLN A 244 35.18 5.40 10.87
C GLN A 244 35.85 4.03 11.07
N ALA A 245 35.17 2.94 10.74
CA ALA A 245 35.72 1.59 10.87
C ALA A 245 36.96 1.36 9.98
N THR A 246 37.10 2.08 8.86
CA THR A 246 38.32 2.03 8.02
C THR A 246 39.47 2.88 8.54
N LEU A 247 39.19 3.91 9.34
CA LEU A 247 40.20 4.81 9.91
C LEU A 247 40.70 4.32 11.28
N GLU A 248 39.89 3.58 12.03
CA GLU A 248 40.25 3.00 13.32
C GLU A 248 41.25 1.84 13.21
N GLU A 249 42.02 1.58 14.28
CA GLU A 249 43.11 0.60 14.27
C GLU A 249 42.66 -0.80 13.79
N PRO A 250 43.18 -1.30 12.66
CA PRO A 250 42.76 -2.58 12.08
C PRO A 250 42.91 -3.78 13.02
N ALA A 251 43.83 -3.70 13.99
CA ALA A 251 44.10 -4.77 14.94
C ALA A 251 42.99 -4.93 15.99
N ALA A 252 42.33 -3.85 16.42
CA ALA A 252 41.18 -3.93 17.32
C ALA A 252 39.95 -4.49 16.59
N THR A 253 39.69 -4.00 15.38
CA THR A 253 38.59 -4.46 14.52
C THR A 253 38.73 -5.95 14.16
N ARG A 254 39.94 -6.42 13.83
CA ARG A 254 40.20 -7.84 13.57
C ARG A 254 39.94 -8.73 14.79
N ARG A 255 40.32 -8.29 15.99
CA ARG A 255 40.07 -9.03 17.24
C ARG A 255 38.57 -9.14 17.53
N ALA A 256 37.84 -8.04 17.42
CA ALA A 256 36.38 -8.04 17.59
C ALA A 256 35.68 -8.94 16.55
N ALA A 257 36.08 -8.83 15.28
CA ALA A 257 35.56 -9.69 14.21
C ALA A 257 35.84 -11.17 14.48
N ALA A 258 37.05 -11.53 14.90
CA ALA A 258 37.39 -12.91 15.26
C ALA A 258 36.59 -13.44 16.47
N ALA A 259 36.24 -12.57 17.42
CA ALA A 259 35.44 -12.96 18.58
C ALA A 259 33.97 -13.21 18.25
N HIS A 260 33.38 -12.43 17.33
CA HIS A 260 31.93 -12.42 17.10
C HIS A 260 31.47 -12.89 15.72
N TRP A 261 32.37 -13.31 14.81
CA TRP A 261 31.96 -13.73 13.46
C TRP A 261 30.88 -14.81 13.44
N LYS A 262 30.90 -15.78 14.38
CA LYS A 262 29.86 -16.82 14.48
C LYS A 262 28.48 -16.21 14.77
N HIS A 263 28.43 -15.21 15.64
CA HIS A 263 27.19 -14.50 15.97
C HIS A 263 26.70 -13.65 14.80
N ALA A 264 27.61 -12.96 14.09
CA ALA A 264 27.27 -12.20 12.90
C ALA A 264 26.77 -13.11 11.76
N ALA A 265 27.42 -14.26 11.54
CA ALA A 265 27.00 -15.26 10.56
C ALA A 265 25.63 -15.86 10.92
N LEU A 266 25.42 -16.21 12.20
CA LEU A 266 24.12 -16.66 12.69
C LEU A 266 23.04 -15.59 12.49
N PHE A 267 23.33 -14.34 12.85
CA PHE A 267 22.42 -13.22 12.66
C PHE A 267 22.02 -13.04 11.20
N VAL A 268 22.99 -12.99 10.28
CA VAL A 268 22.73 -12.90 8.83
C VAL A 268 21.87 -14.09 8.40
N GLY A 269 22.24 -15.31 8.79
CA GLY A 269 21.47 -16.52 8.49
C GLY A 269 20.02 -16.43 8.97
N VAL A 270 19.77 -16.03 10.22
CA VAL A 270 18.41 -15.90 10.77
C VAL A 270 17.62 -14.82 10.06
N VAL A 271 18.18 -13.63 9.83
CA VAL A 271 17.49 -12.53 9.13
C VAL A 271 17.16 -12.93 7.69
N THR A 272 18.09 -13.55 6.98
CA THR A 272 17.87 -14.05 5.61
C THR A 272 16.78 -15.11 5.60
N ILE A 273 16.85 -16.12 6.48
CA ILE A 273 15.85 -17.20 6.55
C ILE A 273 14.47 -16.64 6.93
N ALA A 274 14.38 -15.77 7.93
CA ALA A 274 13.13 -15.17 8.36
C ALA A 274 12.50 -14.31 7.25
N THR A 275 13.30 -13.51 6.54
CA THR A 275 12.83 -12.70 5.42
C THR A 275 12.38 -13.57 4.25
N ALA A 276 13.17 -14.58 3.88
CA ALA A 276 12.83 -15.52 2.82
C ALA A 276 11.56 -16.31 3.15
N ALA A 277 11.42 -16.77 4.40
CA ALA A 277 10.22 -17.46 4.88
C ALA A 277 9.01 -16.53 4.86
N ALA A 278 9.12 -15.29 5.35
CA ALA A 278 8.04 -14.32 5.31
C ALA A 278 7.57 -14.06 3.88
N VAL A 279 8.49 -13.89 2.92
CA VAL A 279 8.16 -13.70 1.50
C VAL A 279 7.53 -14.96 0.89
N PHE A 280 8.16 -16.12 1.06
CA PHE A 280 7.69 -17.35 0.42
C PHE A 280 6.35 -17.82 0.98
N VAL A 281 6.22 -17.90 2.31
CA VAL A 281 5.00 -18.35 2.97
C VAL A 281 3.83 -17.40 2.69
N SER A 282 4.05 -16.08 2.76
CA SER A 282 3.00 -15.12 2.48
C SER A 282 2.56 -15.17 1.01
N ARG A 283 3.47 -15.32 0.05
CA ARG A 283 3.15 -15.47 -1.37
C ARG A 283 2.37 -16.74 -1.67
N GLU A 284 2.79 -17.87 -1.13
CA GLU A 284 2.09 -19.15 -1.29
C GLU A 284 0.68 -19.09 -0.71
N TYR A 285 0.55 -18.52 0.49
CA TYR A 285 -0.76 -18.32 1.12
C TYR A 285 -1.63 -17.37 0.28
N GLN A 286 -1.08 -16.21 -0.11
CA GLN A 286 -1.80 -15.20 -0.87
C GLN A 286 -2.23 -15.71 -2.24
N GLN A 287 -1.38 -16.46 -2.94
CA GLN A 287 -1.72 -17.04 -4.24
C GLN A 287 -3.01 -17.87 -4.13
N ARG A 288 -3.15 -18.67 -3.06
CA ARG A 288 -4.34 -19.50 -2.83
C ARG A 288 -5.55 -18.68 -2.43
N SER A 289 -5.41 -17.76 -1.48
CA SER A 289 -6.53 -16.93 -1.00
C SER A 289 -7.03 -15.96 -2.07
N ALA A 290 -6.14 -15.31 -2.80
CA ALA A 290 -6.48 -14.44 -3.93
C ALA A 290 -7.11 -15.24 -5.07
N ALA A 291 -6.58 -16.41 -5.42
CA ALA A 291 -7.20 -17.26 -6.43
C ALA A 291 -8.62 -17.70 -6.04
N ALA A 292 -8.85 -18.04 -4.76
CA ALA A 292 -10.18 -18.34 -4.27
C ALA A 292 -11.12 -17.13 -4.33
N LEU A 293 -10.62 -15.92 -4.02
CA LEU A 293 -11.38 -14.68 -4.16
C LEU A 293 -11.78 -14.42 -5.63
N PHE A 294 -10.83 -14.49 -6.56
CA PHE A 294 -11.07 -14.18 -7.97
C PHE A 294 -11.87 -15.27 -8.70
N ALA A 295 -11.74 -16.53 -8.29
CA ALA A 295 -12.62 -17.59 -8.76
C ALA A 295 -14.10 -17.32 -8.38
N ARG A 296 -14.36 -16.72 -7.21
CA ARG A 296 -15.73 -16.28 -6.85
C ARG A 296 -16.23 -15.15 -7.73
N TYR A 297 -15.36 -14.21 -8.14
CA TYR A 297 -15.75 -13.15 -9.07
C TYR A 297 -16.10 -13.72 -10.45
N GLU A 298 -15.23 -14.58 -10.98
CA GLU A 298 -15.39 -15.19 -12.31
C GLU A 298 -16.63 -16.10 -12.37
N GLY A 299 -16.89 -16.85 -11.29
CA GLY A 299 -18.02 -17.78 -11.17
C GLY A 299 -19.35 -17.14 -10.73
N ALA A 300 -19.36 -15.85 -10.36
CA ALA A 300 -20.58 -15.17 -9.93
C ALA A 300 -21.59 -15.06 -11.08
N PRO A 301 -22.91 -15.22 -10.82
CA PRO A 301 -23.94 -14.97 -11.82
C PRO A 301 -23.87 -13.54 -12.35
N ARG A 302 -24.10 -13.39 -13.65
CA ARG A 302 -23.98 -12.13 -14.36
C ARG A 302 -25.24 -11.85 -15.16
N GLU A 303 -25.76 -10.64 -15.03
CA GLU A 303 -26.86 -10.14 -15.83
C GLU A 303 -26.32 -9.13 -16.84
N ARG A 304 -26.46 -9.43 -18.14
CA ARG A 304 -25.95 -8.56 -19.20
C ARG A 304 -26.76 -7.26 -19.23
N LEU A 305 -26.05 -6.14 -19.19
CA LEU A 305 -26.68 -4.82 -19.30
C LEU A 305 -26.93 -4.47 -20.76
N ALA A 306 -28.08 -3.86 -21.05
CA ALA A 306 -28.35 -3.22 -22.33
C ALA A 306 -27.56 -1.91 -22.40
N VAL A 307 -26.41 -1.97 -23.05
CA VAL A 307 -25.45 -0.87 -23.13
C VAL A 307 -25.65 -0.10 -24.44
N GLU A 308 -25.76 1.22 -24.34
CA GLU A 308 -25.83 2.14 -25.47
C GLU A 308 -24.56 2.99 -25.55
N PRO A 309 -23.98 3.16 -26.75
CA PRO A 309 -22.87 4.06 -26.96
C PRO A 309 -23.33 5.52 -26.99
N ILE A 310 -22.85 6.32 -26.04
CA ILE A 310 -23.11 7.76 -25.94
C ILE A 310 -21.83 8.51 -26.32
N ALA A 311 -21.88 9.35 -27.35
CA ALA A 311 -20.75 10.21 -27.72
C ALA A 311 -20.50 11.27 -26.63
N ARG A 312 -19.23 11.48 -26.24
CA ARG A 312 -18.86 12.48 -25.21
C ARG A 312 -17.86 13.51 -25.74
N GLU A 313 -16.88 13.05 -26.50
CA GLU A 313 -15.85 13.85 -27.18
C GLU A 313 -15.69 13.34 -28.61
N PRO A 314 -14.98 14.05 -29.53
CA PRO A 314 -14.88 13.65 -30.93
C PRO A 314 -14.39 12.21 -31.14
N ASP A 315 -13.58 11.68 -30.21
CA ASP A 315 -12.96 10.35 -30.31
C ASP A 315 -13.23 9.42 -29.11
N ARG A 316 -14.16 9.78 -28.21
CA ARG A 316 -14.53 8.92 -27.07
C ARG A 316 -16.00 8.57 -27.05
N VAL A 317 -16.28 7.32 -26.71
CA VAL A 317 -17.63 6.81 -26.51
C VAL A 317 -17.78 6.30 -25.09
N ARG A 318 -18.88 6.66 -24.44
CA ARG A 318 -19.29 6.10 -23.16
C ARG A 318 -20.28 4.98 -23.39
N LEU A 319 -19.93 3.79 -22.95
CA LEU A 319 -20.77 2.62 -22.92
C LEU A 319 -21.56 2.64 -21.60
N ALA A 320 -22.84 3.01 -21.68
CA ALA A 320 -23.71 3.23 -20.52
C ALA A 320 -24.99 2.39 -20.63
N ALA A 321 -25.52 1.94 -19.50
CA ALA A 321 -26.80 1.23 -19.44
C ALA A 321 -27.86 2.08 -18.75
N ALA A 322 -29.02 2.27 -19.41
CA ALA A 322 -30.10 3.08 -18.86
C ALA A 322 -30.63 2.52 -17.53
N SER A 323 -30.77 1.19 -17.43
CA SER A 323 -31.16 0.51 -16.18
C SER A 323 -30.17 0.77 -15.03
N TRP A 324 -28.89 0.89 -15.34
CA TRP A 324 -27.86 1.16 -14.32
C TRP A 324 -27.90 2.62 -13.83
N ASN A 325 -28.16 3.54 -14.75
CA ASN A 325 -28.19 4.98 -14.51
C ASN A 325 -29.52 5.50 -13.95
N ALA A 326 -30.54 4.63 -13.83
CA ALA A 326 -31.79 4.94 -13.16
C ALA A 326 -31.57 5.44 -11.72
N ALA A 327 -32.53 6.24 -11.23
CA ALA A 327 -32.50 6.76 -9.87
C ALA A 327 -32.40 5.63 -8.85
N LEU A 328 -31.65 5.86 -7.76
CA LEU A 328 -31.57 4.89 -6.67
C LEU A 328 -32.92 4.80 -5.93
N PRO A 329 -33.24 3.64 -5.36
CA PRO A 329 -34.36 3.52 -4.43
C PRO A 329 -34.23 4.51 -3.25
N ALA A 330 -35.37 4.98 -2.75
CA ALA A 330 -35.40 5.95 -1.64
C ALA A 330 -34.81 5.39 -0.33
N ASP A 331 -34.81 4.06 -0.17
CA ASP A 331 -34.25 3.32 0.95
C ASP A 331 -32.81 2.84 0.70
N ALA A 332 -32.16 3.32 -0.37
CA ALA A 332 -30.79 2.95 -0.67
C ALA A 332 -29.84 3.32 0.50
N PRO A 333 -28.84 2.47 0.78
CA PRO A 333 -27.86 2.79 1.80
C PRO A 333 -27.06 4.03 1.42
N ARG A 334 -26.37 4.63 2.40
CA ARG A 334 -25.53 5.82 2.20
C ARG A 334 -24.56 5.71 1.03
N VAL A 335 -24.06 4.50 0.77
CA VAL A 335 -23.28 4.15 -0.42
C VAL A 335 -23.89 2.89 -1.03
N ALA A 336 -24.58 3.06 -2.15
CA ALA A 336 -25.09 1.96 -2.94
C ALA A 336 -23.92 1.32 -3.71
N THR A 337 -23.59 0.08 -3.35
CA THR A 337 -22.49 -0.65 -3.97
C THR A 337 -23.04 -1.67 -4.95
N ARG A 338 -22.52 -1.67 -6.17
CA ARG A 338 -22.81 -2.68 -7.19
C ARG A 338 -21.50 -3.15 -7.81
N VAL A 339 -21.45 -4.35 -8.37
CA VAL A 339 -20.25 -4.85 -9.04
C VAL A 339 -20.51 -4.96 -10.53
N VAL A 340 -19.58 -4.44 -11.32
CA VAL A 340 -19.61 -4.48 -12.79
C VAL A 340 -18.55 -5.43 -13.28
N ALA A 341 -18.91 -6.26 -14.26
CA ALA A 341 -17.98 -7.05 -15.05
C ALA A 341 -17.97 -6.55 -16.49
N VAL A 342 -16.77 -6.27 -17.01
CA VAL A 342 -16.53 -5.93 -18.42
C VAL A 342 -15.79 -7.09 -19.05
N GLN A 343 -16.37 -7.66 -20.10
CA GLN A 343 -15.77 -8.71 -20.91
C GLN A 343 -15.19 -8.09 -22.18
N PHE A 344 -13.95 -8.42 -22.49
CA PHE A 344 -13.28 -7.92 -23.69
C PHE A 344 -13.28 -8.96 -24.83
N ASP A 345 -13.28 -8.46 -26.06
CA ASP A 345 -13.03 -9.27 -27.26
C ASP A 345 -11.54 -9.22 -27.61
N ASP A 346 -10.73 -9.98 -26.88
CA ASP A 346 -9.27 -9.96 -26.99
C ASP A 346 -8.78 -10.20 -28.43
N ARG A 347 -9.49 -11.01 -29.23
CA ARG A 347 -9.11 -11.35 -30.62
C ARG A 347 -9.58 -10.32 -31.65
N GLY A 348 -10.71 -9.66 -31.40
CA GLY A 348 -11.27 -8.62 -32.27
C GLY A 348 -10.58 -7.25 -32.10
N CYS A 349 -9.73 -7.10 -31.08
CA CYS A 349 -8.98 -5.90 -30.79
C CYS A 349 -7.62 -5.87 -31.48
N THR A 350 -7.25 -4.71 -32.03
CA THR A 350 -5.95 -4.50 -32.69
C THR A 350 -4.89 -3.91 -31.75
N VAL A 351 -5.15 -3.88 -30.44
CA VAL A 351 -4.27 -3.25 -29.44
C VAL A 351 -3.89 -4.27 -28.37
N ASP A 352 -2.66 -4.18 -27.87
CA ASP A 352 -2.16 -5.04 -26.79
C ASP A 352 -2.67 -4.62 -25.41
N ALA A 353 -3.00 -3.33 -25.27
CA ALA A 353 -3.62 -2.79 -24.07
C ALA A 353 -4.67 -1.75 -24.45
N LEU A 354 -5.83 -1.82 -23.80
CA LEU A 354 -6.95 -0.92 -24.01
C LEU A 354 -7.05 0.09 -22.86
N PRO A 355 -6.84 1.39 -23.10
CA PRO A 355 -7.19 2.42 -22.14
C PRO A 355 -8.71 2.45 -21.96
N LEU A 356 -9.16 2.17 -20.75
CA LEU A 356 -10.57 2.20 -20.35
C LEU A 356 -10.73 3.11 -19.14
N THR A 357 -11.66 4.05 -19.21
CA THR A 357 -12.00 4.92 -18.09
C THR A 357 -13.28 4.43 -17.43
N ILE A 358 -13.23 4.07 -16.15
CA ILE A 358 -14.41 3.91 -15.29
C ILE A 358 -14.90 5.33 -15.01
N ARG A 359 -16.07 5.71 -15.51
CA ARG A 359 -16.54 7.10 -15.48
C ARG A 359 -17.55 7.32 -14.37
N TYR A 360 -17.27 8.31 -13.53
CA TYR A 360 -18.20 8.89 -12.59
C TYR A 360 -18.63 10.29 -13.05
N GLU A 361 -19.79 10.70 -12.56
CA GLU A 361 -20.24 12.08 -12.53
C GLU A 361 -20.41 12.47 -11.06
N ALA A 362 -19.87 13.62 -10.69
CA ALA A 362 -19.82 14.05 -9.30
C ALA A 362 -20.03 15.57 -9.20
N THR A 363 -20.58 16.01 -8.08
CA THR A 363 -20.85 17.43 -7.81
C THR A 363 -19.61 18.18 -7.35
N LEU A 364 -18.61 17.48 -6.83
CA LEU A 364 -17.34 18.03 -6.35
C LEU A 364 -16.17 17.17 -6.84
N PRO A 365 -14.97 17.75 -7.10
CA PRO A 365 -13.81 17.01 -7.59
C PRO A 365 -13.39 15.84 -6.69
N GLU A 366 -13.46 15.99 -5.36
CA GLU A 366 -13.14 14.94 -4.40
C GLU A 366 -14.17 13.80 -4.37
N LEU A 367 -15.32 13.97 -5.01
CA LEU A 367 -16.35 12.94 -5.16
C LEU A 367 -16.31 12.26 -6.54
N ASP A 368 -15.45 12.73 -7.45
CA ASP A 368 -15.22 12.10 -8.74
C ASP A 368 -14.27 10.91 -8.56
N PHE A 369 -14.82 9.70 -8.69
CA PHE A 369 -14.07 8.44 -8.61
C PHE A 369 -13.67 7.93 -10.00
N SER A 370 -13.72 8.78 -11.03
CA SER A 370 -13.29 8.40 -12.37
C SER A 370 -11.82 8.01 -12.39
N GLU A 371 -11.52 6.83 -12.92
CA GLU A 371 -10.16 6.33 -13.05
C GLU A 371 -9.94 5.72 -14.44
N THR A 372 -8.73 5.87 -14.98
CA THR A 372 -8.36 5.26 -16.26
C THR A 372 -7.37 4.13 -16.02
N LEU A 373 -7.75 2.95 -16.47
CA LEU A 373 -6.97 1.72 -16.38
C LEU A 373 -6.43 1.34 -17.76
N SER A 374 -5.29 0.68 -17.79
CA SER A 374 -4.74 0.06 -19.00
C SER A 374 -5.00 -1.43 -18.95
N VAL A 375 -6.01 -1.91 -19.69
CA VAL A 375 -6.42 -3.32 -19.67
C VAL A 375 -5.58 -4.11 -20.67
N PRO A 376 -4.69 -5.02 -20.22
CA PRO A 376 -3.92 -5.86 -21.14
C PRO A 376 -4.85 -6.87 -21.83
N LEU A 377 -4.78 -6.96 -23.15
CA LEU A 377 -5.59 -7.89 -23.95
C LEU A 377 -4.73 -9.06 -24.44
N ALA A 378 -5.20 -10.29 -24.20
CA ALA A 378 -4.44 -11.49 -24.54
C ALA A 378 -4.87 -12.01 -25.92
N GLN A 379 -4.17 -11.56 -26.97
CA GLN A 379 -4.45 -11.92 -28.38
C GLN A 379 -4.48 -13.45 -28.65
N ALA A 380 -3.79 -14.25 -27.83
CA ALA A 380 -3.63 -15.70 -28.02
C ALA A 380 -4.43 -16.58 -27.02
N GLY A 381 -5.31 -16.00 -26.20
CA GLY A 381 -6.07 -16.74 -25.17
C GLY A 381 -7.25 -17.55 -25.71
N SER A 382 -7.64 -18.62 -25.00
CA SER A 382 -8.91 -19.34 -25.24
C SER A 382 -10.10 -18.72 -24.49
N ALA A 383 -9.85 -17.90 -23.47
CA ALA A 383 -10.85 -17.19 -22.70
C ALA A 383 -10.67 -15.66 -22.85
N PRO A 384 -11.77 -14.88 -22.82
CA PRO A 384 -11.70 -13.42 -22.88
C PRO A 384 -11.12 -12.85 -21.58
N THR A 385 -10.44 -11.70 -21.67
CA THR A 385 -10.06 -10.94 -20.48
C THR A 385 -11.32 -10.37 -19.82
N MET A 386 -11.34 -10.38 -18.48
CA MET A 386 -12.43 -9.86 -17.67
C MET A 386 -11.93 -8.78 -16.72
N LEU A 387 -12.59 -7.63 -16.67
CA LEU A 387 -12.39 -6.60 -15.65
C LEU A 387 -13.57 -6.58 -14.69
N PHE A 388 -13.30 -6.68 -13.39
CA PHE A 388 -14.28 -6.56 -12.31
C PHE A 388 -13.97 -5.31 -11.50
N PHE A 389 -14.98 -4.51 -11.15
CA PHE A 389 -14.83 -3.39 -10.21
C PHE A 389 -16.13 -3.10 -9.48
N ALA A 390 -16.01 -2.54 -8.28
CA ALA A 390 -17.15 -2.04 -7.53
C ALA A 390 -17.47 -0.61 -7.96
N THR A 391 -18.76 -0.29 -8.05
CA THR A 391 -19.25 1.08 -8.20
C THR A 391 -19.80 1.58 -6.88
N PHE A 392 -19.57 2.85 -6.57
CA PHE A 392 -20.02 3.49 -5.34
C PHE A 392 -20.89 4.69 -5.65
N ASP A 393 -22.20 4.48 -5.63
CA ASP A 393 -23.17 5.54 -5.89
C ASP A 393 -23.74 6.10 -4.58
N ARG A 394 -24.02 7.40 -4.55
CA ARG A 394 -24.72 8.01 -3.40
C ARG A 394 -26.17 8.38 -3.73
N PRO A 395 -27.11 8.19 -2.79
CA PRO A 395 -28.53 8.55 -2.99
C PRO A 395 -28.79 10.04 -3.21
N ASP A 396 -27.89 10.92 -2.77
CA ASP A 396 -27.95 12.37 -2.96
C ASP A 396 -27.40 12.84 -4.32
N ASP A 397 -27.11 11.89 -5.23
CA ASP A 397 -26.48 12.11 -6.53
C ASP A 397 -25.12 12.86 -6.47
N ALA A 398 -24.50 12.95 -5.30
CA ALA A 398 -23.22 13.64 -5.15
C ALA A 398 -22.08 12.92 -5.89
N THR A 399 -22.21 11.60 -6.10
CA THR A 399 -21.36 10.80 -6.98
C THR A 399 -22.13 9.62 -7.56
N ARG A 400 -22.01 9.42 -8.87
CA ARG A 400 -22.72 8.39 -9.65
C ARG A 400 -21.83 7.80 -10.72
N PHE A 401 -21.70 6.49 -10.76
CA PHE A 401 -21.09 5.79 -11.89
C PHE A 401 -22.00 5.92 -13.13
N ARG A 402 -21.41 6.25 -14.28
CA ARG A 402 -22.14 6.51 -15.53
C ARG A 402 -21.87 5.51 -16.64
N GLY A 403 -20.87 4.66 -16.49
CA GLY A 403 -20.46 3.69 -17.51
C GLY A 403 -18.95 3.63 -17.66
N VAL A 404 -18.52 2.95 -18.71
CA VAL A 404 -17.09 2.87 -19.10
C VAL A 404 -16.87 3.66 -20.38
N GLU A 405 -15.76 4.37 -20.46
CA GLU A 405 -15.37 5.13 -21.64
C GLU A 405 -14.15 4.51 -22.30
N VAL A 406 -14.19 4.42 -23.62
CA VAL A 406 -13.08 3.96 -24.47
C VAL A 406 -12.98 4.85 -25.70
N ALA A 407 -11.85 4.79 -26.41
CA ALA A 407 -11.75 5.42 -27.72
C ALA A 407 -12.80 4.84 -28.67
N LYS A 408 -13.40 5.68 -29.53
CA LYS A 408 -14.47 5.26 -30.45
C LYS A 408 -14.02 4.13 -31.37
N ALA A 409 -12.78 4.19 -31.85
CA ALA A 409 -12.15 3.16 -32.68
C ALA A 409 -12.05 1.78 -31.98
N HIS A 410 -12.07 1.76 -30.65
CA HIS A 410 -11.94 0.56 -29.84
C HIS A 410 -13.23 0.16 -29.12
N ALA A 411 -14.38 0.79 -29.42
CA ALA A 411 -15.66 0.46 -28.79
C ALA A 411 -16.01 -1.04 -28.92
N ARG A 412 -15.69 -1.64 -30.08
CA ARG A 412 -15.90 -3.07 -30.36
C ARG A 412 -15.08 -4.01 -29.47
N CYS A 413 -14.03 -3.51 -28.82
CA CYS A 413 -13.22 -4.28 -27.89
C CYS A 413 -13.97 -4.66 -26.62
N VAL A 414 -15.02 -3.93 -26.27
CA VAL A 414 -15.86 -4.24 -25.12
C VAL A 414 -17.01 -5.13 -25.61
N ALA A 415 -16.88 -6.43 -25.39
CA ALA A 415 -17.85 -7.42 -25.85
C ALA A 415 -19.16 -7.38 -25.05
N ALA A 416 -19.05 -7.22 -23.72
CA ALA A 416 -20.20 -7.14 -22.83
C ALA A 416 -19.88 -6.36 -21.55
N ILE A 417 -20.90 -5.71 -21.00
CA ILE A 417 -20.91 -5.17 -19.64
C ILE A 417 -22.06 -5.85 -18.91
N SER A 418 -21.81 -6.33 -17.69
CA SER A 418 -22.78 -7.06 -16.89
C SER A 418 -22.80 -6.59 -15.45
N ALA A 419 -23.98 -6.61 -14.84
CA ALA A 419 -24.13 -6.55 -13.39
C ALA A 419 -23.72 -7.91 -12.80
N VAL A 420 -22.84 -7.91 -11.80
CA VAL A 420 -22.45 -9.14 -11.10
C VAL A 420 -23.31 -9.29 -9.86
N GLN A 421 -23.93 -10.46 -9.72
CA GLN A 421 -24.84 -10.80 -8.63
C GLN A 421 -24.17 -11.73 -7.63
N GLY A 422 -24.66 -11.77 -6.39
CA GLY A 422 -24.20 -12.74 -5.38
C GLY A 422 -22.84 -12.42 -4.76
N LEU A 423 -22.27 -11.24 -5.03
CA LEU A 423 -21.06 -10.75 -4.36
C LEU A 423 -21.35 -9.87 -3.15
N ASP A 424 -22.61 -9.73 -2.75
CA ASP A 424 -23.06 -8.81 -1.70
C ASP A 424 -22.42 -9.07 -0.35
N ARG A 425 -22.05 -10.31 -0.04
CA ARG A 425 -21.35 -10.67 1.20
C ARG A 425 -19.86 -10.94 1.00
N THR A 426 -19.33 -10.70 -0.20
CA THR A 426 -17.90 -10.89 -0.44
C THR A 426 -17.12 -9.78 0.27
N PRO A 427 -16.20 -10.12 1.21
CA PRO A 427 -15.57 -9.12 2.07
C PRO A 427 -14.76 -8.07 1.31
N LEU A 428 -14.06 -8.51 0.26
CA LEU A 428 -13.24 -7.65 -0.57
C LEU A 428 -13.89 -7.50 -1.95
N LEU A 429 -14.02 -6.25 -2.41
CA LEU A 429 -14.34 -5.90 -3.79
C LEU A 429 -13.20 -5.05 -4.35
N LEU A 430 -12.27 -5.71 -5.04
CA LEU A 430 -11.10 -5.06 -5.63
C LEU A 430 -11.32 -4.86 -7.12
N THR A 431 -10.81 -3.75 -7.66
CA THR A 431 -10.68 -3.59 -9.11
C THR A 431 -9.69 -4.65 -9.60
N THR A 432 -10.16 -5.60 -10.42
CA THR A 432 -9.42 -6.82 -10.77
C THR A 432 -9.49 -7.09 -12.27
N MET A 433 -8.34 -7.33 -12.90
CA MET A 433 -8.17 -7.68 -14.31
C MET A 433 -7.73 -9.14 -14.44
N LEU A 434 -8.62 -10.00 -14.93
CA LEU A 434 -8.42 -11.44 -15.07
C LEU A 434 -8.26 -11.82 -16.56
N PRO A 435 -7.02 -11.88 -17.09
CA PRO A 435 -6.76 -12.48 -18.40
C PRO A 435 -6.94 -14.01 -18.37
N ALA A 436 -7.03 -14.67 -19.52
CA ALA A 436 -7.25 -16.12 -19.60
C ALA A 436 -6.33 -17.00 -18.72
N ASP A 437 -5.07 -16.59 -18.58
CA ASP A 437 -4.02 -17.28 -17.84
C ASP A 437 -3.81 -16.77 -16.40
N TRP A 438 -4.77 -15.98 -15.87
CA TRP A 438 -4.62 -15.31 -14.57
C TRP A 438 -4.26 -16.27 -13.42
N ARG A 439 -4.75 -17.52 -13.47
CA ARG A 439 -4.50 -18.56 -12.45
C ARG A 439 -3.03 -18.94 -12.34
N SER A 440 -2.28 -18.84 -13.43
CA SER A 440 -0.83 -19.09 -13.48
C SER A 440 0.02 -17.85 -13.25
N ARG A 441 -0.59 -16.66 -13.15
CA ARG A 441 0.13 -15.42 -12.89
C ARG A 441 0.34 -15.19 -11.39
N PRO A 442 1.37 -14.42 -11.01
CA PRO A 442 1.54 -13.97 -9.63
C PRO A 442 0.36 -13.11 -9.17
N LEU A 443 -0.36 -13.55 -8.14
CA LEU A 443 -1.47 -12.82 -7.52
C LEU A 443 -1.01 -12.02 -6.29
N TYR A 444 0.17 -11.45 -6.39
CA TYR A 444 0.81 -10.63 -5.36
C TYR A 444 1.72 -9.57 -5.98
N GLN A 445 1.94 -8.48 -5.25
CA GLN A 445 2.87 -7.41 -5.62
C GLN A 445 4.31 -7.91 -5.63
N ARG A 446 5.16 -7.29 -6.47
CA ARG A 446 6.58 -7.65 -6.59
C ARG A 446 7.48 -6.41 -6.45
N LEU A 447 8.72 -6.62 -6.01
CA LEU A 447 9.73 -5.56 -6.02
C LEU A 447 10.25 -5.35 -7.45
N ARG A 448 10.41 -4.09 -7.86
CA ARG A 448 10.99 -3.73 -9.17
C ARG A 448 12.52 -3.64 -9.14
#